data_AF-A0AAV4FZ06-F1
#
_entry.id   AF-A0AAV4FZ06-F1
#
_cell.length_a   1.000
_cell.length_b   1.000
_cell.length_c   1.000
_cell.angle_alpha   90.00
_cell.angle_beta   90.00
_cell.angle_gamma   90.00
#
_symmetry.space_group_name_H-M   'P 1'
#
loop_
_entity.id
_entity.type
_entity.pdbx_description
1 polymer ?
#
loop_
_entity_poly.entity_id
_entity_poly.type
_entity_poly.pdbx_seq_one_letter_code
_entity_poly.pdbx_strand_id
1 'polypeptide(L)'
;MTHAHITTFEGRRYSQPFQGEFVLYEHSVLHYEVRAFYQRCGNRDKTERSAPCACAVAVRSDDDVVIIDRCNSFTDGEPRLLKVKLYQSGSLTAATTVIRNGGGLAYEITLPSGTVTQVQVKEDHLNVLIQASGTDLNNTRGLCGSYNGEGDAILIKRDGTDYSRPGQRPDEFSKSWRLVLQSLLTLHTVVLL
;
A
#
# COMPACT_ATOMS: atom_id res chain seq x y z
N MET A 1 4.02 -21.21 -2.03
CA MET A 1 3.52 -19.83 -1.97
C MET A 1 4.24 -19.01 -3.02
N THR A 2 3.49 -18.34 -3.90
CA THR A 2 4.04 -17.36 -4.85
C THR A 2 4.16 -16.00 -4.15
N HIS A 3 5.14 -15.19 -4.57
CA HIS A 3 5.32 -13.82 -4.05
C HIS A 3 4.08 -12.96 -4.26
N ALA A 4 3.95 -11.87 -3.50
CA ALA A 4 2.89 -10.90 -3.74
C ALA A 4 2.84 -10.49 -5.22
N HIS A 5 1.63 -10.31 -5.75
CA HIS A 5 1.40 -9.88 -7.12
C HIS A 5 0.75 -8.50 -7.13
N ILE A 6 1.18 -7.66 -8.06
CA ILE A 6 0.62 -6.32 -8.26
C ILE A 6 0.07 -6.25 -9.69
N THR A 7 -1.11 -5.66 -9.82
CA THR A 7 -1.68 -5.21 -11.09
C THR A 7 -1.76 -3.68 -11.01
N THR A 8 -1.11 -2.97 -11.93
CA THR A 8 -1.15 -1.49 -12.00
C THR A 8 -2.52 -1.00 -12.47
N PHE A 9 -2.74 0.32 -12.37
CA PHE A 9 -3.95 0.96 -12.89
C PHE A 9 -4.17 0.67 -14.38
N GLU A 10 -3.10 0.74 -15.18
CA GLU A 10 -3.10 0.43 -16.62
C GLU A 10 -2.91 -1.08 -16.91
N GLY A 11 -3.05 -1.96 -15.91
CA GLY A 11 -3.14 -3.41 -16.10
C GLY A 11 -1.81 -4.19 -16.18
N ARG A 12 -0.65 -3.55 -15.95
CA ARG A 12 0.65 -4.25 -15.87
C ARG A 12 0.68 -5.18 -14.67
N ARG A 13 0.90 -6.47 -14.92
CA ARG A 13 1.06 -7.49 -13.87
C ARG A 13 2.52 -7.84 -13.61
N TYR A 14 2.91 -7.86 -12.35
CA TYR A 14 4.25 -8.29 -11.93
C TYR A 14 4.27 -8.81 -10.49
N SER A 15 5.38 -9.43 -10.10
CA SER A 15 5.63 -9.92 -8.74
C SER A 15 6.42 -8.92 -7.91
N GLN A 16 6.03 -8.79 -6.63
CA GLN A 16 6.73 -8.06 -5.58
C GLN A 16 7.36 -9.08 -4.60
N PRO A 17 8.64 -9.45 -4.79
CA PRO A 17 9.31 -10.49 -3.99
C PRO A 17 10.01 -9.95 -2.75
N PHE A 18 9.90 -8.66 -2.44
CA PHE A 18 10.64 -8.01 -1.37
C PHE A 18 9.78 -7.77 -0.12
N GLN A 19 10.42 -7.91 1.04
CA GLN A 19 9.86 -7.49 2.33
C GLN A 19 10.06 -5.98 2.52
N GLY A 20 9.33 -5.39 3.46
CA GLY A 20 9.47 -3.98 3.85
C GLY A 20 8.24 -3.14 3.53
N GLU A 21 8.40 -1.83 3.68
CA GLU A 21 7.38 -0.83 3.41
C GLU A 21 7.55 -0.26 2.01
N PHE A 22 6.46 -0.23 1.23
CA PHE A 22 6.47 0.25 -0.15
C PHE A 22 5.28 1.17 -0.38
N VAL A 23 5.50 2.19 -1.19
CA VAL A 23 4.43 3.08 -1.66
C VAL A 23 3.73 2.43 -2.85
N LEU A 24 2.45 2.09 -2.66
CA LEU A 24 1.60 1.56 -3.71
C LEU A 24 1.05 2.68 -4.59
N TYR A 25 0.58 3.74 -3.95
CA TYR A 25 0.03 4.93 -4.57
C TYR A 25 0.53 6.15 -3.82
N GLU A 26 0.88 7.20 -4.54
CA GLU A 26 1.20 8.53 -4.04
C GLU A 26 0.62 9.53 -5.04
N HIS A 27 -0.12 10.51 -4.52
CA HIS A 27 -0.59 11.62 -5.33
C HIS A 27 0.55 12.63 -5.54
N SER A 28 0.67 13.17 -6.75
CA SER A 28 1.81 14.02 -7.15
C SER A 28 1.73 15.45 -6.61
N VAL A 29 0.51 15.95 -6.37
CA VAL A 29 0.24 17.30 -5.83
C VAL A 29 -0.33 17.27 -4.40
N LEU A 30 -1.42 16.54 -4.18
CA LEU A 30 -2.06 16.36 -2.88
C LEU A 30 -1.27 15.42 -1.97
N HIS A 31 -1.44 15.56 -0.66
CA HIS A 31 -0.72 14.80 0.35
C HIS A 31 -1.36 13.43 0.64
N TYR A 32 -1.73 12.70 -0.41
CA TYR A 32 -2.36 11.39 -0.30
C TYR A 32 -1.41 10.27 -0.68
N GLU A 33 -1.41 9.21 0.12
CA GLU A 33 -0.49 8.09 -0.07
C GLU A 33 -1.07 6.79 0.46
N VAL A 34 -0.83 5.69 -0.23
CA VAL A 34 -1.14 4.34 0.23
C VAL A 34 0.14 3.53 0.26
N ARG A 35 0.47 3.01 1.43
CA ARG A 35 1.63 2.15 1.66
C ARG A 35 1.20 0.74 2.01
N ALA A 36 1.97 -0.24 1.58
CA ALA A 36 1.81 -1.63 2.00
C ALA A 36 3.09 -2.14 2.68
N PHE A 37 2.88 -2.96 3.71
CA PHE A 37 3.94 -3.59 4.47
C PHE A 37 3.96 -5.08 4.13
N TYR A 38 5.11 -5.55 3.66
CA TYR A 38 5.31 -6.93 3.24
C TYR A 38 6.21 -7.67 4.23
N GLN A 39 5.72 -8.79 4.73
CA GLN A 39 6.46 -9.72 5.58
C GLN A 39 6.29 -11.14 5.06
N ARG A 40 7.16 -12.05 5.49
CA ARG A 40 7.01 -13.49 5.18
C ARG A 40 5.70 -14.02 5.76
N CYS A 41 4.82 -14.57 4.91
CA CYS A 41 3.60 -15.27 5.36
C CYS A 41 3.67 -16.78 5.10
N GLY A 42 3.05 -17.55 5.99
CA GLY A 42 3.03 -19.01 5.92
C GLY A 42 3.44 -19.64 7.24
N ASN A 43 3.02 -20.90 7.43
CA ASN A 43 3.19 -21.61 8.69
C ASN A 43 4.67 -21.97 8.92
N ARG A 44 5.16 -21.76 10.15
CA ARG A 44 6.58 -22.00 10.53
C ARG A 44 7.03 -23.46 10.37
N ASP A 45 6.08 -24.37 10.23
CA ASP A 45 6.27 -25.83 10.22
C ASP A 45 6.64 -26.41 8.84
N LYS A 46 6.63 -25.59 7.78
CA LYS A 46 7.14 -25.99 6.47
C LYS A 46 8.49 -25.31 6.23
N THR A 47 9.54 -26.08 6.46
CA THR A 47 10.90 -25.79 6.02
C THR A 47 10.88 -25.31 4.56
N GLU A 48 11.42 -24.11 4.35
CA GLU A 48 11.77 -23.48 3.06
C GLU A 48 10.71 -22.59 2.37
N ARG A 49 11.07 -21.29 2.24
CA ARG A 49 10.59 -20.33 1.21
C ARG A 49 9.16 -19.78 1.36
N SER A 50 8.83 -19.22 2.52
CA SER A 50 7.71 -18.28 2.62
C SER A 50 8.01 -17.01 1.80
N ALA A 51 7.13 -16.71 0.84
CA ALA A 51 7.22 -15.51 0.03
C ALA A 51 6.62 -14.31 0.80
N PRO A 52 7.10 -13.07 0.57
CA PRO A 52 6.50 -11.90 1.21
C PRO A 52 5.07 -11.67 0.70
N CYS A 53 4.18 -11.33 1.62
CA CYS A 53 2.82 -10.90 1.32
C CYS A 53 2.44 -9.71 2.20
N ALA A 54 1.44 -8.96 1.73
CA ALA A 54 0.98 -7.77 2.43
C ALA A 54 0.34 -8.17 3.77
N CYS A 55 0.78 -7.55 4.85
CA CYS A 55 0.26 -7.79 6.20
C CYS A 55 -0.25 -6.53 6.90
N ALA A 56 0.11 -5.34 6.40
CA ALA A 56 -0.49 -4.09 6.81
C ALA A 56 -0.59 -3.11 5.64
N VAL A 57 -1.47 -2.13 5.78
CA VAL A 57 -1.67 -1.01 4.87
C VAL A 57 -1.75 0.27 5.68
N ALA A 58 -1.07 1.32 5.24
CA ALA A 58 -1.24 2.67 5.76
C ALA A 58 -1.79 3.57 4.66
N VAL A 59 -2.86 4.31 4.96
CA VAL A 59 -3.46 5.30 4.06
C VAL A 59 -3.30 6.66 4.71
N ARG A 60 -2.59 7.56 4.04
CA ARG A 60 -2.42 8.96 4.44
C ARG A 60 -3.43 9.83 3.70
N SER A 61 -4.15 10.65 4.46
CA SER A 61 -5.01 11.73 3.97
C SER A 61 -4.53 13.01 4.65
N ASP A 62 -3.78 13.85 3.92
CA ASP A 62 -3.11 15.03 4.48
C ASP A 62 -2.25 14.71 5.73
N ASP A 63 -2.65 15.19 6.91
CA ASP A 63 -2.00 14.99 8.20
C ASP A 63 -2.49 13.75 8.94
N ASP A 64 -3.53 13.08 8.43
CA ASP A 64 -4.10 11.88 9.04
C ASP A 64 -3.54 10.61 8.41
N VAL A 65 -3.37 9.58 9.25
CA VAL A 65 -2.93 8.25 8.81
C VAL A 65 -3.81 7.17 9.42
N VAL A 66 -4.43 6.37 8.56
CA VAL A 66 -5.16 5.15 8.94
C VAL A 66 -4.26 3.96 8.67
N ILE A 67 -3.96 3.17 9.70
CA ILE A 67 -3.19 1.93 9.59
C ILE A 67 -4.11 0.74 9.85
N ILE A 68 -4.14 -0.19 8.91
CA ILE A 68 -4.79 -1.49 9.01
C ILE A 68 -3.69 -2.54 9.12
N ASP A 69 -3.62 -3.24 10.24
CA ASP A 69 -2.50 -4.09 10.61
C ASP A 69 -2.96 -5.49 11.06
N ARG A 70 -2.33 -6.50 10.47
CA ARG A 70 -2.37 -7.90 10.92
C ARG A 70 -1.00 -8.57 10.81
N CYS A 71 0.07 -7.78 10.72
CA CYS A 71 1.43 -8.31 10.75
C CYS A 71 1.67 -9.06 12.06
N ASN A 72 2.41 -10.17 11.99
CA ASN A 72 2.70 -11.08 13.11
C ASN A 72 1.47 -11.73 13.80
N SER A 73 0.23 -11.48 13.37
CA SER A 73 -0.97 -12.10 13.94
C SER A 73 -1.38 -13.41 13.25
N PHE A 74 -0.43 -14.05 12.57
CA PHE A 74 -0.62 -15.33 11.87
C PHE A 74 -0.30 -16.54 12.75
N THR A 75 0.02 -16.32 14.03
CA THR A 75 0.22 -17.38 15.02
C THR A 75 -1.12 -17.85 15.58
N ASP A 76 -1.26 -19.16 15.82
CA ASP A 76 -2.50 -19.76 16.30
C ASP A 76 -3.00 -19.13 17.61
N GLY A 77 -4.30 -18.79 17.66
CA GLY A 77 -5.03 -18.41 18.88
C GLY A 77 -5.57 -16.97 18.94
N GLU A 78 -5.01 -16.02 18.17
CA GLU A 78 -5.49 -14.62 18.17
C GLU A 78 -6.66 -14.40 17.20
N PRO A 79 -7.60 -13.47 17.48
CA PRO A 79 -8.68 -13.14 16.56
C PRO A 79 -8.11 -12.73 15.20
N ARG A 80 -8.62 -13.31 14.11
CA ARG A 80 -8.27 -12.98 12.72
C ARG A 80 -8.65 -11.54 12.29
N LEU A 81 -9.07 -10.71 13.24
CA LEU A 81 -9.54 -9.35 12.99
C LEU A 81 -8.38 -8.42 12.72
N LEU A 82 -8.63 -7.43 11.87
CA LEU A 82 -7.66 -6.39 11.58
C LEU A 82 -7.60 -5.39 12.73
N LYS A 83 -6.38 -5.07 13.17
CA LYS A 83 -6.13 -3.97 14.09
C LYS A 83 -6.14 -2.67 13.29
N VAL A 84 -6.87 -1.68 13.76
CA VAL A 84 -6.92 -0.37 13.10
C VAL A 84 -6.43 0.70 14.05
N LYS A 85 -5.50 1.53 13.58
CA LYS A 85 -5.01 2.72 14.27
C LYS A 85 -5.28 3.92 13.39
N LEU A 86 -5.80 4.98 14.00
CA LEU A 86 -5.99 6.27 13.36
C LEU A 86 -5.10 7.29 14.09
N TYR A 87 -4.21 7.91 13.33
CA TYR A 87 -3.40 9.03 13.77
C TYR A 87 -3.99 10.28 13.12
N GLN A 88 -4.44 11.23 13.93
CA GLN A 88 -5.05 12.47 13.44
C GLN A 88 -4.77 13.63 14.39
N SER A 89 -4.70 14.84 13.86
CA SER A 89 -4.56 16.07 14.64
C SER A 89 -5.90 16.82 14.70
N GLY A 90 -6.73 16.43 15.66
CA GLY A 90 -8.09 16.98 15.80
C GLY A 90 -9.12 16.12 15.07
N SER A 91 -9.82 16.71 14.10
CA SER A 91 -10.82 15.99 13.29
C SER A 91 -10.21 15.39 12.04
N LEU A 92 -10.68 14.20 11.68
CA LEU A 92 -10.35 13.57 10.40
C LEU A 92 -10.58 14.54 9.23
N THR A 93 -9.64 14.56 8.30
CA THR A 93 -9.62 15.34 7.07
C THR A 93 -10.97 15.23 6.38
N ALA A 94 -11.57 16.38 6.07
CA ALA A 94 -12.91 16.45 5.51
C ALA A 94 -13.02 15.58 4.25
N ALA A 95 -14.14 14.87 4.11
CA ALA A 95 -14.41 13.88 3.06
C ALA A 95 -13.53 12.61 3.09
N THR A 96 -12.63 12.45 4.06
CA THR A 96 -12.01 11.14 4.33
C THR A 96 -13.00 10.26 5.08
N THR A 97 -13.19 9.02 4.63
CA THR A 97 -14.07 8.06 5.32
C THR A 97 -13.32 6.77 5.60
N VAL A 98 -13.67 6.11 6.71
CA VAL A 98 -13.13 4.80 7.10
C VAL A 98 -14.30 3.90 7.46
N ILE A 99 -14.61 2.93 6.60
CA ILE A 99 -15.75 2.03 6.74
C ILE A 99 -15.25 0.64 7.10
N ARG A 100 -15.80 0.07 8.17
CA ARG A 100 -15.56 -1.31 8.59
C ARG A 100 -16.62 -2.23 8.00
N ASN A 101 -16.18 -3.28 7.31
CA ASN A 101 -17.04 -4.28 6.68
C ASN A 101 -16.72 -5.70 7.15
N GLY A 102 -17.63 -6.65 6.90
CA GLY A 102 -17.39 -8.08 7.13
C GLY A 102 -16.96 -8.42 8.55
N GLY A 103 -17.56 -7.79 9.57
CA GLY A 103 -17.22 -8.04 10.97
C GLY A 103 -15.81 -7.58 11.40
N GLY A 104 -15.14 -6.72 10.62
CA GLY A 104 -13.76 -6.30 10.88
C GLY A 104 -12.70 -7.08 10.11
N LEU A 105 -13.10 -7.88 9.13
CA LEU A 105 -12.22 -8.58 8.19
C LEU A 105 -11.97 -7.79 6.89
N ALA A 106 -12.69 -6.68 6.69
CA ALA A 106 -12.49 -5.78 5.57
C ALA A 106 -12.67 -4.32 6.00
N TYR A 107 -11.94 -3.42 5.37
CA TYR A 107 -12.08 -1.98 5.52
C TYR A 107 -11.99 -1.31 4.17
N GLU A 108 -12.68 -0.18 4.07
CA GLU A 108 -12.63 0.73 2.95
C GLU A 108 -12.24 2.11 3.46
N ILE A 109 -11.20 2.71 2.89
CA ILE A 109 -10.83 4.10 3.14
C ILE A 109 -11.06 4.88 1.85
N THR A 110 -11.85 5.95 1.92
CA THR A 110 -12.03 6.88 0.81
C THR A 110 -11.30 8.17 1.12
N LEU A 111 -10.41 8.58 0.21
CA LEU A 111 -9.69 9.85 0.27
C LEU A 111 -10.58 11.00 -0.20
N PRO A 112 -10.27 12.27 0.13
CA PRO A 112 -11.06 13.42 -0.32
C PRO A 112 -11.12 13.57 -1.85
N SER A 113 -10.14 13.06 -2.59
CA SER A 113 -10.22 13.02 -4.06
C SER A 113 -11.26 12.02 -4.59
N GLY A 114 -11.77 11.13 -3.74
CA GLY A 114 -12.65 10.03 -4.09
C GLY A 114 -11.91 8.71 -4.35
N THR A 115 -10.58 8.68 -4.26
CA THR A 115 -9.80 7.44 -4.39
C THR A 115 -10.10 6.50 -3.22
N VAL A 116 -10.39 5.25 -3.54
CA VAL A 116 -10.83 4.24 -2.57
C VAL A 116 -9.75 3.18 -2.40
N THR A 117 -9.41 2.87 -1.15
CA THR A 117 -8.53 1.75 -0.77
C THR A 117 -9.34 0.72 0.00
N GLN A 118 -9.51 -0.47 -0.60
CA GLN A 118 -10.14 -1.62 0.04
C GLN A 118 -9.07 -2.60 0.53
N VAL A 119 -9.16 -2.96 1.81
CA VAL A 119 -8.25 -3.90 2.46
C VAL A 119 -9.07 -5.05 3.02
N GLN A 120 -8.76 -6.28 2.60
CA GLN A 120 -9.50 -7.47 3.02
C GLN A 120 -8.57 -8.59 3.46
N VAL A 121 -8.92 -9.27 4.54
CA VAL A 121 -8.29 -10.51 4.96
C VAL A 121 -8.54 -11.61 3.92
N LYS A 122 -7.46 -12.17 3.37
CA LYS A 122 -7.45 -13.39 2.57
C LYS A 122 -6.53 -14.40 3.24
N GLU A 123 -7.09 -15.47 3.81
CA GLU A 123 -6.32 -16.50 4.50
C GLU A 123 -5.27 -15.90 5.47
N ASP A 124 -3.99 -15.96 5.10
CA ASP A 124 -2.81 -15.51 5.84
C ASP A 124 -2.19 -14.21 5.32
N HIS A 125 -2.90 -13.42 4.52
CA HIS A 125 -2.41 -12.13 3.99
C HIS A 125 -3.54 -11.11 3.80
N LEU A 126 -3.17 -9.90 3.41
CA LEU A 126 -4.09 -8.85 2.98
C LEU A 126 -4.16 -8.81 1.46
N ASN A 127 -5.39 -8.75 0.95
CA ASN A 127 -5.64 -8.25 -0.39
C ASN A 127 -5.90 -6.75 -0.32
N VAL A 128 -5.22 -6.00 -1.18
CA VAL A 128 -5.31 -4.54 -1.25
C VAL A 128 -5.75 -4.15 -2.65
N LEU A 129 -6.86 -3.43 -2.75
CA LEU A 129 -7.35 -2.86 -4.00
C LEU A 129 -7.38 -1.35 -3.87
N ILE A 130 -6.74 -0.64 -4.79
CA ILE A 130 -6.78 0.82 -4.89
C ILE A 130 -7.54 1.15 -6.17
N GLN A 131 -8.64 1.88 -6.03
CA GLN A 131 -9.43 2.41 -7.13
C GLN A 131 -9.20 3.91 -7.19
N ALA A 132 -8.30 4.34 -8.09
CA ALA A 132 -8.03 5.76 -8.30
C ALA A 132 -9.28 6.46 -8.83
N SER A 133 -9.58 7.64 -8.28
CA SER A 133 -10.64 8.52 -8.75
C SER A 133 -10.24 9.20 -10.06
N GLY A 134 -11.23 9.58 -10.87
CA GLY A 134 -10.99 10.38 -12.09
C GLY A 134 -10.35 11.73 -11.81
N THR A 135 -10.47 12.26 -10.59
CA THR A 135 -9.79 13.49 -10.15
C THR A 135 -8.28 13.31 -9.97
N ASP A 136 -7.81 12.07 -9.79
CA ASP A 136 -6.40 11.73 -9.66
C ASP A 136 -5.75 11.40 -11.01
N LEU A 137 -6.49 11.48 -12.13
CA LEU A 137 -5.97 11.22 -13.47
C LEU A 137 -4.71 12.08 -13.72
N ASN A 138 -3.66 11.44 -14.23
CA ASN A 138 -2.32 11.99 -14.45
C ASN A 138 -1.59 12.50 -13.20
N ASN A 139 -2.10 12.20 -12.00
CA ASN A 139 -1.55 12.67 -10.74
C ASN A 139 -1.10 11.55 -9.81
N THR A 140 -1.01 10.30 -10.28
CA THR A 140 -0.60 9.16 -9.44
C THR A 140 0.79 8.65 -9.80
N ARG A 141 1.49 8.14 -8.78
CA ARG A 141 2.75 7.40 -8.93
C ARG A 141 2.84 6.31 -7.86
N GLY A 142 3.78 5.37 -8.00
CA GLY A 142 3.98 4.28 -7.04
C GLY A 142 4.05 2.91 -7.70
N LEU A 143 4.00 1.85 -6.89
CA LEU A 143 3.98 0.48 -7.39
C LEU A 143 2.72 0.15 -8.21
N CYS A 144 1.61 0.86 -8.03
CA CYS A 144 0.42 0.75 -8.87
C CYS A 144 0.54 1.49 -10.21
N GLY A 145 1.69 2.10 -10.50
CA GLY A 145 1.95 2.82 -11.75
C GLY A 145 1.26 4.18 -11.80
N SER A 146 1.40 4.83 -12.96
CA SER A 146 0.67 6.06 -13.28
C SER A 146 -0.75 5.70 -13.74
N TYR A 147 -1.73 6.51 -13.36
CA TYR A 147 -3.11 6.42 -13.84
C TYR A 147 -3.34 7.53 -14.85
N ASN A 148 -3.29 7.20 -16.14
CA ASN A 148 -3.37 8.16 -17.25
C ASN A 148 -4.45 7.80 -18.27
N GLY A 149 -5.03 6.59 -18.21
CA GLY A 149 -6.06 6.13 -19.13
C GLY A 149 -5.54 5.83 -20.54
N GLU A 150 -4.22 5.79 -20.74
CA GLU A 150 -3.61 5.50 -22.04
C GLU A 150 -3.45 3.99 -22.27
N GLY A 151 -3.66 3.16 -21.23
CA GLY A 151 -3.41 1.73 -21.29
C GLY A 151 -1.93 1.38 -21.39
N ASP A 152 -1.04 2.35 -21.18
CA ASP A 152 0.39 2.14 -21.22
C ASP A 152 0.89 1.55 -19.89
N ALA A 153 1.55 0.41 -19.99
CA ALA A 153 2.02 -0.34 -18.83
C ALA A 153 3.39 0.14 -18.34
N ILE A 154 3.73 1.42 -18.56
CA ILE A 154 5.05 1.98 -18.27
C ILE A 154 5.21 2.09 -16.76
N LEU A 155 6.34 1.58 -16.26
CA LEU A 155 6.68 1.64 -14.85
C LEU A 155 7.69 2.77 -14.64
N ILE A 156 7.34 3.76 -13.83
CA ILE A 156 8.21 4.91 -13.52
C ILE A 156 8.84 4.69 -12.14
N LYS A 157 10.18 4.68 -12.06
CA LYS A 157 10.89 4.58 -10.79
C LYS A 157 10.63 5.82 -9.94
N ARG A 158 10.87 5.73 -8.62
CA ARG A 158 10.70 6.88 -7.70
C ARG A 158 11.54 8.10 -8.08
N ASP A 159 12.68 7.90 -8.74
CA ASP A 159 13.55 8.98 -9.24
C ASP A 159 13.01 9.67 -10.52
N GLY A 160 11.85 9.24 -11.03
CA GLY A 160 11.22 9.77 -12.23
C GLY A 160 11.69 9.13 -13.53
N THR A 161 12.61 8.18 -13.50
CA THR A 161 13.11 7.52 -14.72
C THR A 161 12.35 6.24 -15.06
N ASP A 162 12.19 6.00 -16.35
CA ASP A 162 11.41 4.88 -16.87
C ASP A 162 12.08 3.52 -16.62
N TYR A 163 11.25 2.51 -16.39
CA TYR A 163 11.61 1.10 -16.40
C TYR A 163 10.88 0.42 -17.55
N SER A 164 11.61 0.18 -18.65
CA SER A 164 11.06 -0.34 -19.91
C SER A 164 11.31 -1.84 -20.12
N ARG A 165 12.03 -2.52 -19.21
CA ARG A 165 12.38 -3.94 -19.40
C ARG A 165 11.13 -4.83 -19.33
N PRO A 166 10.93 -5.75 -20.30
CA PRO A 166 9.84 -6.71 -20.25
C PRO A 166 10.01 -7.71 -19.09
N GLY A 167 8.91 -8.36 -18.70
CA GLY A 167 8.91 -9.42 -17.70
C GLY A 167 8.13 -9.08 -16.42
N GLN A 168 7.89 -10.11 -15.62
CA GLN A 168 7.07 -10.05 -14.40
C GLN A 168 7.88 -9.74 -13.14
N ARG A 169 9.17 -9.40 -13.28
CA ARG A 169 10.08 -9.09 -12.17
C ARG A 169 10.79 -7.75 -12.36
N PRO A 170 10.08 -6.62 -12.25
CA PRO A 170 10.67 -5.29 -12.32
C PRO A 170 11.32 -4.96 -10.98
N ASP A 171 12.38 -5.69 -10.64
CA ASP A 171 12.99 -5.68 -9.31
C ASP A 171 13.61 -4.31 -8.97
N GLU A 172 14.25 -3.64 -9.93
CA GLU A 172 14.81 -2.28 -9.77
C GLU A 172 13.71 -1.24 -9.51
N PHE A 173 12.63 -1.28 -10.31
CA PHE A 173 11.45 -0.44 -10.10
C PHE A 173 10.82 -0.69 -8.72
N SER A 174 10.61 -1.95 -8.36
CA SER A 174 10.04 -2.34 -7.08
C SER A 174 10.86 -1.79 -5.90
N LYS A 175 12.19 -1.93 -5.96
CA LYS A 175 13.11 -1.42 -4.94
C LYS A 175 13.12 0.10 -4.87
N SER A 176 12.95 0.82 -5.98
CA SER A 176 12.94 2.29 -5.99
C SER A 176 11.78 2.88 -5.17
N TRP A 177 10.66 2.16 -5.07
CA TRP A 177 9.49 2.58 -4.29
C TRP A 177 9.50 2.14 -2.82
N ARG A 178 10.54 1.41 -2.40
CA ARG A 178 10.72 0.97 -1.02
C ARG A 178 11.11 2.15 -0.13
N LEU A 179 10.48 2.25 1.04
CA LEU A 179 10.88 3.22 2.06
C LEU A 179 11.99 2.62 2.93
N VAL A 180 12.99 3.44 3.22
CA VAL A 180 14.07 3.13 4.17
C VAL A 180 13.80 3.95 5.42
N LEU A 181 13.98 3.37 6.61
CA LEU A 181 13.68 3.96 7.93
C LEU A 181 14.21 5.40 8.14
N GLN A 182 15.15 5.87 7.33
CA GLN A 182 15.63 7.26 7.36
C GLN A 182 14.60 8.30 6.86
N SER A 183 13.53 7.91 6.14
CA SER A 183 12.48 8.86 5.74
C SER A 183 11.55 9.32 6.88
N LEU A 184 11.65 8.70 8.07
CA LEU A 184 10.95 9.17 9.28
C LEU A 184 11.69 10.31 10.00
N LEU A 185 12.96 10.55 9.66
CA LEU A 185 13.75 11.65 10.25
C LEU A 185 13.39 13.02 9.65
N THR A 186 12.73 13.06 8.49
CA THR A 186 12.22 14.32 7.91
C THR A 186 10.87 14.74 8.47
N LEU A 187 10.17 13.88 9.23
CA LEU A 187 8.90 14.20 9.90
C LEU A 187 9.06 14.73 11.34
N HIS A 188 10.29 14.79 11.87
CA HIS A 188 10.56 15.30 13.23
C HIS A 188 10.91 16.80 13.30
N THR A 189 10.69 17.56 12.22
CA THR A 189 10.77 19.03 12.28
C THR A 189 9.39 19.65 12.54
N VAL A 190 8.65 19.13 13.52
CA VAL A 190 7.65 19.94 14.21
C VAL A 190 8.41 20.67 15.30
N VAL A 191 8.80 21.90 14.98
CA VAL A 191 9.30 22.85 15.96
C VAL A 191 8.17 23.06 16.98
N LEU A 192 8.38 22.58 18.20
CA LEU A 192 7.66 23.08 19.36
C LEU A 192 8.10 24.54 19.57
N LEU A 193 7.24 25.47 19.19
CA LEU A 193 7.19 26.82 19.77
C LEU A 193 6.01 26.87 20.74
#